data_AF-A0A975QJ97-F1
#
_entry.id   AF-A0A975QJ97-F1
#
_cell.length_a   1.000
_cell.length_b   1.000
_cell.length_c   1.000
_cell.angle_alpha   90.00
_cell.angle_beta   90.00
_cell.angle_gamma   90.00
#
_symmetry.space_group_name_H-M   'P 1'
#
loop_
_entity.id
_entity.type
_entity.pdbx_description
1 polymer ?
#
loop_
_entity_poly.entity_id
_entity_poly.type
_entity_poly.pdbx_seq_one_letter_code
_entity_poly.pdbx_strand_id
1 'polypeptide(L)'
;MDALTLLPVIEDPREFRSAHEHDRALAVLEKLWGGQPEEAEPLAVELTACEPTIRHRALLADVRRDLGRIAWASSEYRELIDLARGTAREAVLWQHLGKVHFVGRDYPRAVEAFVVALDLRVRDDSSEDLVTSSRLALERAELLLPAARDAATSQGHVQ
;
A
#
# COMPACT_ATOMS: atom_id res chain seq x y z
N MET A 1 -3.80 0.94 12.63
CA MET A 1 -2.74 1.09 11.59
C MET A 1 -1.48 1.54 12.30
N ASP A 2 -0.34 0.89 12.03
CA ASP A 2 0.93 1.32 12.60
C ASP A 2 1.39 2.64 11.96
N ALA A 3 1.69 3.65 12.77
CA ALA A 3 1.98 5.00 12.30
C ALA A 3 3.38 5.13 11.65
N LEU A 4 4.28 4.17 11.88
CA LEU A 4 5.64 4.18 11.32
C LEU A 4 5.67 3.54 9.92
N THR A 5 4.87 2.50 9.73
CA THR A 5 4.87 1.65 8.53
C THR A 5 3.64 1.87 7.65
N LEU A 6 2.59 2.51 8.16
CA LEU A 6 1.28 2.69 7.53
C LEU A 6 0.54 1.36 7.26
N LEU A 7 0.96 0.28 7.93
CA LEU A 7 0.42 -1.06 7.71
C LEU A 7 -0.74 -1.39 8.66
N PRO A 8 -1.70 -2.22 8.23
CA PRO A 8 -2.72 -2.78 9.14
C PRO A 8 -2.08 -3.68 10.20
N VAL A 9 -2.68 -3.72 11.38
CA VAL A 9 -2.30 -4.59 12.50
C VAL A 9 -3.58 -5.17 13.10
N ILE A 10 -3.57 -6.44 13.49
CA ILE A 10 -4.67 -7.08 14.22
C ILE A 10 -4.50 -6.81 15.73
N GLU A 11 -5.45 -6.09 16.32
CA GLU A 11 -5.46 -5.77 17.75
C GLU A 11 -6.09 -6.90 18.59
N ASP A 12 -7.21 -7.47 18.12
CA ASP A 12 -7.85 -8.66 18.72
C ASP A 12 -8.01 -9.80 17.68
N PRO A 13 -7.18 -10.86 17.75
CA PRO A 13 -7.25 -11.98 16.81
C PRO A 13 -8.52 -12.84 16.90
N ARG A 14 -9.26 -12.82 18.01
CA ARG A 14 -10.52 -13.59 18.13
C ARG A 14 -11.65 -12.84 17.46
N GLU A 15 -11.79 -11.55 17.74
CA GLU A 15 -12.77 -10.70 17.09
C GLU A 15 -12.52 -10.64 15.58
N PHE A 16 -11.25 -10.49 15.18
CA PHE A 16 -10.86 -10.46 13.78
C PHE A 16 -11.32 -11.70 13.01
N ARG A 17 -11.09 -12.90 13.55
CA ARG A 17 -11.56 -14.15 12.94
C ARG A 17 -13.06 -14.23 12.86
N SER A 18 -13.75 -13.88 13.95
CA SER A 18 -15.22 -13.91 13.97
C SER A 18 -15.82 -13.00 12.90
N ALA A 19 -15.25 -11.82 12.67
CA ALA A 19 -15.74 -10.87 11.67
C ALA A 19 -15.49 -11.32 10.22
N HIS A 20 -14.57 -12.27 9.99
CA HIS A 20 -14.08 -12.66 8.66
C HIS A 20 -14.22 -14.17 8.40
N GLU A 21 -15.04 -14.88 9.18
CA GLU A 21 -15.11 -16.36 9.14
C GLU A 21 -15.45 -16.95 7.76
N HIS A 22 -16.15 -16.17 6.92
CA HIS A 22 -16.54 -16.54 5.56
C HIS A 22 -15.59 -16.00 4.48
N ASP A 23 -14.55 -15.26 4.86
CA ASP A 23 -13.59 -14.67 3.94
C ASP A 23 -12.54 -15.72 3.54
N ARG A 24 -12.49 -16.04 2.25
CA ARG A 24 -11.49 -16.97 1.69
C ARG A 24 -10.05 -16.45 1.85
N ALA A 25 -9.88 -15.15 2.05
CA ALA A 25 -8.59 -14.54 2.33
C ALA A 25 -8.23 -14.51 3.83
N LEU A 26 -9.10 -14.97 4.74
CA LEU A 26 -8.90 -14.86 6.19
C LEU A 26 -7.51 -15.32 6.63
N ALA A 27 -7.11 -16.53 6.24
CA ALA A 27 -5.81 -17.08 6.64
C ALA A 27 -4.62 -16.22 6.15
N VAL A 28 -4.73 -15.62 4.97
CA VAL A 28 -3.70 -14.70 4.45
C VAL A 28 -3.68 -13.41 5.26
N LEU A 29 -4.85 -12.85 5.57
CA LEU A 29 -4.99 -11.61 6.35
C LEU A 29 -4.44 -11.77 7.77
N GLU A 30 -4.74 -12.88 8.44
CA GLU A 30 -4.23 -13.17 9.77
C GLU A 30 -2.70 -13.21 9.81
N LYS A 31 -2.09 -13.90 8.84
CA LYS A 31 -0.63 -13.99 8.75
C LYS A 31 0.00 -12.65 8.39
N LEU A 32 -0.53 -11.96 7.39
CA LEU A 32 0.00 -10.68 6.95
C LEU A 32 -0.11 -9.62 8.06
N TRP A 33 -1.30 -9.40 8.61
CA TRP A 33 -1.55 -8.35 9.62
C TRP A 33 -1.12 -8.76 11.03
N GLY A 34 -0.75 -10.03 11.22
CA GLY A 34 -0.01 -10.53 12.38
C GLY A 34 1.51 -10.40 12.24
N GLY A 35 2.03 -9.85 11.13
CA GLY A 35 3.46 -9.64 10.92
C GLY A 35 4.23 -10.89 10.52
N GLN A 36 3.57 -11.86 9.88
CA GLN A 36 4.14 -13.14 9.41
C GLN A 36 4.04 -13.26 7.88
N PRO A 37 4.64 -12.34 7.10
CA PRO A 37 4.49 -12.33 5.64
C PRO A 37 5.10 -13.58 4.96
N GLU A 38 6.09 -14.23 5.57
CA GLU A 38 6.67 -15.49 5.10
C GLU A 38 5.65 -16.63 5.13
N GLU A 39 4.81 -16.66 6.16
CA GLU A 39 3.72 -17.64 6.29
C GLU A 39 2.51 -17.26 5.43
N ALA A 40 2.28 -15.97 5.20
CA ALA A 40 1.20 -15.48 4.36
C ALA A 40 1.41 -15.78 2.86
N GLU A 41 2.65 -15.79 2.38
CA GLU A 41 2.95 -15.92 0.95
C GLU A 41 2.41 -17.20 0.29
N PRO A 42 2.71 -18.42 0.79
CA PRO A 42 2.22 -19.63 0.13
C PRO A 42 0.69 -19.66 0.06
N LEU A 43 0.01 -19.17 1.10
CA LEU A 43 -1.45 -19.06 1.15
C LEU A 43 -1.99 -18.06 0.10
N ALA A 44 -1.33 -16.90 -0.03
CA ALA A 44 -1.72 -15.88 -1.01
C ALA A 44 -1.49 -16.34 -2.46
N VAL A 45 -0.40 -17.08 -2.70
CA VAL A 45 -0.11 -17.70 -4.01
C VAL A 45 -1.18 -18.72 -4.37
N GLU A 46 -1.52 -19.64 -3.46
CA GLU A 46 -2.57 -20.63 -3.66
C GLU A 46 -3.93 -19.97 -3.91
N LEU A 47 -4.31 -19.00 -3.08
CA LEU A 47 -5.56 -18.25 -3.22
C LEU A 47 -5.68 -17.58 -4.58
N THR A 48 -4.60 -16.94 -5.05
CA THR A 48 -4.57 -16.26 -6.34
C THR A 48 -4.59 -17.25 -7.51
N ALA A 49 -3.94 -18.41 -7.37
CA ALA A 49 -3.95 -19.45 -8.39
C ALA A 49 -5.35 -20.07 -8.58
N CYS A 50 -6.09 -20.24 -7.48
CA CYS A 50 -7.48 -20.73 -7.54
C CYS A 50 -8.45 -19.67 -8.08
N GLU A 51 -8.28 -18.41 -7.68
CA GLU A 51 -9.19 -17.33 -8.06
C GLU A 51 -8.47 -15.97 -8.08
N PRO A 52 -8.00 -15.50 -9.25
CA PRO A 52 -7.19 -14.28 -9.35
C PRO A 52 -8.03 -13.00 -9.36
N THR A 53 -8.87 -12.79 -8.36
CA THR A 53 -9.60 -11.52 -8.22
C THR A 53 -8.63 -10.36 -7.99
N ILE A 54 -9.04 -9.12 -8.31
CA ILE A 54 -8.25 -7.91 -7.99
C ILE A 54 -7.84 -7.89 -6.52
N ARG A 55 -8.73 -8.30 -5.61
CA ARG A 55 -8.47 -8.33 -4.18
C ARG A 55 -7.40 -9.36 -3.81
N HIS A 56 -7.47 -10.58 -4.36
CA HIS A 56 -6.48 -11.62 -4.06
C HIS A 56 -5.09 -11.27 -4.61
N ARG A 57 -5.03 -10.72 -5.83
CA ARG A 57 -3.79 -10.21 -6.43
C ARG A 57 -3.19 -9.05 -5.61
N ALA A 58 -4.02 -8.08 -5.18
CA ALA A 58 -3.58 -7.00 -4.30
C ALA A 58 -3.04 -7.53 -2.96
N LEU A 59 -3.69 -8.53 -2.38
CA LEU A 59 -3.24 -9.14 -1.13
C LEU A 59 -1.89 -9.85 -1.30
N LEU A 60 -1.68 -10.58 -2.40
CA LEU A 60 -0.37 -11.16 -2.72
C LEU A 60 0.70 -10.06 -2.91
N ALA A 61 0.34 -8.93 -3.53
CA ALA A 61 1.25 -7.78 -3.67
C ALA A 61 1.58 -7.16 -2.31
N ASP A 62 0.64 -7.06 -1.38
CA ASP A 62 0.89 -6.60 -0.01
C ASP A 62 1.82 -7.55 0.76
N VAL A 63 1.61 -8.87 0.65
CA VAL A 63 2.52 -9.85 1.25
C VAL A 63 3.93 -9.69 0.69
N ARG A 64 4.05 -9.57 -0.64
CA ARG A 64 5.35 -9.43 -1.30
C ARG A 64 6.02 -8.09 -1.03
N ARG A 65 5.27 -7.02 -0.76
CA ARG A 65 5.80 -5.77 -0.22
C ARG A 65 6.48 -6.02 1.12
N ASP A 66 5.82 -6.70 2.05
CA ASP A 66 6.34 -6.91 3.40
C ASP A 66 7.55 -7.86 3.41
N LEU A 67 7.67 -8.72 2.39
CA LEU A 67 8.88 -9.51 2.10
C LEU A 67 10.00 -8.73 1.37
N GLY A 68 9.84 -7.42 1.16
CA GLY A 68 10.82 -6.58 0.47
C GLY A 68 10.89 -6.78 -1.05
N ARG A 69 9.94 -7.50 -1.67
CA ARG A 69 9.88 -7.74 -3.12
C ARG A 69 9.20 -6.57 -3.85
N ILE A 70 9.72 -5.37 -3.60
CA ILE A 70 9.13 -4.09 -4.00
C ILE A 70 8.94 -3.96 -5.51
N ALA A 71 9.91 -4.40 -6.30
CA ALA A 71 9.83 -4.35 -7.77
C ALA A 71 8.65 -5.18 -8.31
N TRP A 72 8.44 -6.37 -7.75
CA TRP A 72 7.32 -7.23 -8.13
C TRP A 72 5.99 -6.63 -7.69
N ALA A 73 5.87 -6.25 -6.40
CA ALA A 73 4.64 -5.68 -5.86
C ALA A 73 4.20 -4.40 -6.58
N SER A 74 5.14 -3.52 -6.92
CA SER A 74 4.85 -2.30 -7.67
C SER A 74 4.40 -2.59 -9.11
N SER A 75 4.96 -3.62 -9.76
CA SER A 75 4.50 -4.04 -11.08
C SER A 75 3.07 -4.58 -11.04
N GLU A 76 2.79 -5.44 -10.07
CA GLU A 76 1.46 -6.02 -9.88
C GLU A 76 0.40 -4.93 -9.64
N TYR A 77 0.71 -3.95 -8.77
CA TYR A 77 -0.23 -2.85 -8.53
C TYR A 77 -0.47 -1.97 -9.75
N ARG A 78 0.54 -1.71 -10.59
CA ARG A 78 0.33 -0.95 -11.84
C ARG A 78 -0.65 -1.66 -12.77
N GLU A 79 -0.51 -2.98 -12.94
CA GLU A 79 -1.47 -3.77 -13.72
C GLU A 79 -2.88 -3.72 -13.13
N LEU A 80 -3.00 -3.85 -11.80
CA LEU A 80 -4.30 -3.78 -11.12
C LEU A 80 -4.95 -2.40 -11.25
N ILE A 81 -4.17 -1.32 -11.19
CA ILE A 81 -4.63 0.06 -11.40
C ILE A 81 -5.19 0.20 -12.82
N ASP A 82 -4.48 -0.31 -13.84
CA ASP A 82 -4.97 -0.26 -15.21
C ASP A 82 -6.29 -1.02 -15.40
N LEU A 83 -6.44 -2.17 -14.74
CA LEU A 83 -7.69 -2.95 -14.75
C LEU A 83 -8.85 -2.26 -13.99
N ALA A 84 -8.54 -1.42 -12.99
CA ALA A 84 -9.52 -0.78 -12.13
C ALA A 84 -9.79 0.69 -12.50
N ARG A 85 -9.18 1.20 -13.57
CA ARG A 85 -9.27 2.60 -13.98
C ARG A 85 -10.72 3.05 -14.15
N GLY A 86 -11.06 4.19 -13.54
CA GLY A 86 -12.41 4.75 -13.54
C GLY A 86 -13.41 4.04 -12.60
N THR A 87 -12.96 3.06 -11.81
CA THR A 87 -13.79 2.39 -10.80
C THR A 87 -13.49 2.92 -9.40
N ALA A 88 -14.41 2.72 -8.46
CA ALA A 88 -14.22 3.08 -7.05
C ALA A 88 -12.99 2.38 -6.39
N ARG A 89 -12.44 1.33 -7.00
CA ARG A 89 -11.26 0.62 -6.49
C ARG A 89 -9.94 1.29 -6.87
N GLU A 90 -9.93 2.16 -7.88
CA GLU A 90 -8.71 2.79 -8.38
C GLU A 90 -7.95 3.52 -7.26
N ALA A 91 -8.67 4.32 -6.46
CA ALA A 91 -8.08 5.06 -5.36
C ALA A 91 -7.46 4.17 -4.28
N VAL A 92 -8.05 3.01 -4.01
CA VAL A 92 -7.49 2.02 -3.07
C VAL A 92 -6.20 1.46 -3.64
N LEU A 93 -6.16 1.09 -4.91
CA LEU A 93 -4.95 0.50 -5.52
C LEU A 93 -3.79 1.50 -5.60
N TRP A 94 -4.06 2.78 -5.88
CA TRP A 94 -3.06 3.85 -5.77
C TRP A 94 -2.54 4.01 -4.34
N GLN A 95 -3.42 3.98 -3.34
CA GLN A 95 -3.01 4.02 -1.93
C GLN A 95 -2.05 2.87 -1.59
N HIS A 96 -2.35 1.65 -2.06
CA HIS A 96 -1.48 0.50 -1.82
C HIS A 96 -0.16 0.58 -2.60
N LEU A 97 -0.16 1.06 -3.84
CA LEU A 97 1.06 1.32 -4.59
C LEU A 97 1.97 2.33 -3.87
N GLY A 98 1.37 3.39 -3.30
CA GLY A 98 2.10 4.34 -2.46
C GLY A 98 2.76 3.68 -1.26
N LYS A 99 2.06 2.75 -0.57
CA LYS A 99 2.66 1.95 0.53
C LYS A 99 3.80 1.06 0.04
N VAL A 100 3.72 0.49 -1.16
CA VAL A 100 4.83 -0.29 -1.74
C VAL A 100 6.07 0.56 -1.91
N HIS A 101 5.93 1.74 -2.51
CA HIS A 101 7.05 2.67 -2.68
C HIS A 101 7.58 3.19 -1.34
N PHE A 102 6.69 3.47 -0.39
CA PHE A 102 7.05 3.91 0.95
C PHE A 102 7.92 2.88 1.69
N VAL A 103 7.50 1.60 1.71
CA VAL A 103 8.28 0.51 2.29
C VAL A 103 9.61 0.32 1.55
N GLY A 104 9.60 0.48 0.22
CA GLY A 104 10.80 0.48 -0.61
C GLY A 104 11.70 1.71 -0.49
N ARG A 105 11.34 2.69 0.36
CA ARG A 105 12.03 3.97 0.56
C ARG A 105 12.14 4.84 -0.71
N ASP A 106 11.30 4.57 -1.71
CA ASP A 106 11.12 5.41 -2.89
C ASP A 106 10.07 6.49 -2.58
N TYR A 107 10.42 7.37 -1.64
CA TYR A 107 9.50 8.41 -1.15
C TYR A 107 8.95 9.35 -2.23
N PRO A 108 9.72 9.76 -3.27
CA PRO A 108 9.17 10.53 -4.37
C PRO A 108 7.98 9.82 -5.06
N ARG A 109 8.13 8.54 -5.40
CA ARG A 109 7.02 7.77 -6.01
C ARG A 109 5.90 7.45 -5.04
N ALA A 110 6.21 7.32 -3.74
CA ALA A 110 5.18 7.16 -2.72
C ALA A 110 4.28 8.40 -2.65
N VAL A 111 4.88 9.60 -2.65
CA VAL A 111 4.16 10.88 -2.69
C VAL A 111 3.26 10.96 -3.94
N GLU A 112 3.81 10.68 -5.13
CA GLU A 112 3.02 10.68 -6.38
C GLU A 112 1.78 9.79 -6.28
N ALA A 113 1.95 8.55 -5.80
CA ALA A 113 0.85 7.60 -5.67
C ALA A 113 -0.18 8.03 -4.60
N PHE A 114 0.26 8.59 -3.46
CA PHE A 114 -0.65 9.06 -2.41
C PHE A 114 -1.43 10.31 -2.83
N VAL A 115 -0.82 11.22 -3.61
CA VAL A 115 -1.52 12.37 -4.21
C VAL A 115 -2.65 11.87 -5.10
N VAL A 116 -2.37 10.94 -6.02
CA VAL A 116 -3.41 10.40 -6.90
C VAL A 116 -4.52 9.70 -6.10
N ALA A 117 -4.18 8.91 -5.08
CA ALA A 117 -5.17 8.28 -4.22
C ALA A 117 -6.07 9.30 -3.49
N LEU A 118 -5.48 10.39 -2.98
CA LEU A 118 -6.21 11.46 -2.29
C LEU A 118 -7.14 12.20 -3.26
N ASP A 119 -6.64 12.58 -4.43
CA ASP A 119 -7.41 13.31 -5.44
C ASP A 119 -8.63 12.50 -5.90
N LEU A 120 -8.46 11.20 -6.14
CA LEU A 120 -9.56 10.31 -6.49
C LEU A 120 -10.60 10.23 -5.37
N ARG A 121 -10.16 10.09 -4.10
CA ARG A 121 -11.07 10.00 -2.95
C ARG A 121 -11.88 11.27 -2.74
N VAL A 122 -11.25 12.44 -2.90
CA VAL A 122 -11.93 13.74 -2.79
C VAL A 122 -12.92 13.93 -3.94
N ARG A 123 -12.51 13.61 -5.18
CA ARG A 123 -13.37 13.73 -6.36
C ARG A 123 -14.59 12.82 -6.27
N ASP A 124 -14.41 11.61 -5.77
CA ASP A 124 -15.45 10.58 -5.73
C ASP A 124 -16.26 10.62 -4.40
N ASP A 125 -16.10 11.67 -3.58
CA ASP A 125 -16.77 11.87 -2.28
C ASP A 125 -16.68 10.63 -1.35
N SER A 126 -15.49 10.04 -1.30
CA SER A 126 -15.19 8.91 -0.42
C SER A 126 -15.30 9.31 1.05
N SER A 127 -15.47 8.33 1.94
CA SER A 127 -15.58 8.59 3.38
C SER A 127 -14.39 9.40 3.93
N GLU A 128 -14.68 10.21 4.95
CA GLU A 128 -13.67 11.07 5.61
C GLU A 128 -12.49 10.27 6.15
N ASP A 129 -12.72 9.04 6.63
CA ASP A 129 -11.67 8.13 7.09
C ASP A 129 -10.67 7.78 5.98
N LEU A 130 -11.16 7.51 4.76
CA LEU A 130 -10.30 7.19 3.62
C LEU A 130 -9.53 8.43 3.16
N VAL A 131 -10.17 9.58 3.13
CA VAL A 131 -9.50 10.86 2.80
C VAL A 131 -8.40 11.15 3.83
N THR A 132 -8.70 11.02 5.12
CA THR A 132 -7.75 11.22 6.22
C THR A 132 -6.59 10.23 6.14
N SER A 133 -6.87 8.96 5.84
CA SER A 133 -5.83 7.94 5.64
C SER A 133 -4.86 8.30 4.51
N SER A 134 -5.35 8.82 3.37
CA SER A 134 -4.48 9.27 2.28
C SER A 134 -3.66 10.51 2.67
N ARG A 135 -4.27 11.48 3.36
CA ARG A 135 -3.57 12.68 3.82
C ARG A 135 -2.41 12.34 4.77
N LEU A 136 -2.65 11.50 5.76
CA LEU A 136 -1.61 11.07 6.71
C LEU A 136 -0.48 10.31 6.01
N ALA A 137 -0.80 9.46 5.04
CA ALA A 137 0.20 8.74 4.26
C ALA A 137 1.05 9.69 3.40
N LEU A 138 0.42 10.68 2.76
CA LEU A 138 1.08 11.71 1.97
C LEU A 138 2.01 12.55 2.83
N GLU A 139 1.51 13.13 3.93
CA GLU A 139 2.28 13.95 4.87
C GLU A 139 3.51 13.18 5.37
N ARG A 140 3.32 11.89 5.70
CA ARG A 140 4.43 11.04 6.16
C ARG A 140 5.47 10.80 5.07
N ALA A 141 5.06 10.59 3.82
CA ALA A 141 5.99 10.42 2.71
C ALA A 141 6.74 11.71 2.38
N GLU A 142 6.07 12.87 2.43
CA GLU A 142 6.68 14.19 2.24
C GLU A 142 7.71 14.52 3.32
N LEU A 143 7.43 14.18 4.58
CA LEU A 143 8.37 14.38 5.68
C LEU A 143 9.68 13.58 5.49
N LEU A 144 9.58 12.40 4.88
CA LEU A 144 10.73 11.52 4.62
C LEU A 144 11.38 11.77 3.26
N LEU A 145 10.77 12.62 2.42
CA LEU A 145 11.39 13.08 1.20
C LEU A 145 12.66 13.84 1.59
N PRO A 146 13.86 13.42 1.12
CA PRO A 146 15.06 14.18 1.37
C PRO A 146 14.82 15.59 0.83
N ALA A 147 15.02 16.61 1.67
CA ALA A 147 15.05 17.98 1.19
C ALA A 147 16.10 18.03 0.08
N ALA A 148 15.65 18.13 -1.18
CA ALA A 148 16.52 18.29 -2.34
C ALA A 148 17.12 19.71 -2.28
N ARG A 149 17.96 19.99 -1.29
CA ARG A 149 18.32 21.38 -0.97
C ARG A 149 19.64 21.69 -0.27
N ASP A 150 20.60 20.75 -0.21
CA ASP A 150 21.98 21.11 0.20
C ASP A 150 23.07 20.87 -0.86
N ALA A 151 22.75 20.31 -2.03
CA ALA A 151 23.77 19.97 -3.04
C ALA A 151 23.84 20.92 -4.25
N ALA A 152 22.81 21.70 -4.55
CA ALA A 152 22.78 22.56 -5.74
C ALA A 152 23.31 23.99 -5.51
N THR A 153 23.55 24.39 -4.26
CA THR A 153 23.99 25.74 -3.89
C THR A 153 25.48 25.86 -3.54
N SER A 154 26.21 24.74 -3.44
CA SER A 154 27.62 24.72 -3.02
C SER A 154 28.64 24.52 -4.15
N GLN A 155 28.20 24.40 -5.41
CA GLN A 155 29.10 24.30 -6.58
C GLN A 155 29.01 25.49 -7.56
N GLY A 156 28.39 26.59 -7.13
CA GLY A 156 28.25 27.81 -7.93
C GLY A 156 28.93 29.02 -7.29
N HIS A 157 30.21 28.92 -6.91
CA HIS A 157 31.18 30.00 -6.62
C HIS A 157 32.50 29.24 -6.35
N VAL A 158 33.56 29.35 -7.14
CA VAL A 158 34.48 30.48 -7.20
C VAL A 158 35.08 30.56 -8.60
N GLN A 159 35.16 31.80 -9.10
CA GLN A 159 35.79 32.23 -10.35
C GLN A 159 37.32 32.11 -10.31
#